data_AF-A0A6G2HIN3-F1
#
_entry.id   AF-A0A6G2HIN3-F1
#
_cell.length_a   1.000
_cell.length_b   1.000
_cell.length_c   1.000
_cell.angle_alpha   90.00
_cell.angle_beta   90.00
_cell.angle_gamma   90.00
#
_symmetry.space_group_name_H-M   'P 1'
#
loop_
_entity.id
_entity.type
_entity.pdbx_description
1 polymer ?
#
loop_
_entity_poly.entity_id
_entity_poly.type
_entity_poly.pdbx_seq_one_letter_code
_entity_poly.pdbx_strand_id
1 'polypeptide(L)'
;MDVSDAATACSRVRDEVGGAVVADREFLERVTLGILARGHVLLEDVPGTGKTLSARSFATALGLEFSRIQFTPDLLPADVTGTNVFDETDGSFAFAPGPIFANVVLADEINRAPPKTQAALLEAMEEGQVTVDGDTHQLPSPFYVIATQNPVESEGAFPLPEAQLDRFTIKTSIGYPDADGEVELLRRRAGRVERSPSVGRVLDAAAVDELRRVPETVRVDDDLLTYMASIARATREDRRVAVGVSPRGTQRLFETARAAAVIAGRAFVTPDDVKRVAEPTLAHRLVLTPDAAVNDVDTRDVIATVLDRVAVPTVDEPEV
;
A
#
# COMPACT_ATOMS: atom_id res chain seq x y z
N MET A 1 23.02 -2.68 -0.85
CA MET A 1 22.55 -1.33 -0.44
C MET A 1 22.55 -1.18 1.08
N ASP A 2 23.10 -0.09 1.64
CA ASP A 2 22.97 0.25 3.07
C ASP A 2 21.78 1.19 3.35
N VAL A 3 21.56 1.56 4.62
CA VAL A 3 20.42 2.40 5.03
C VAL A 3 20.50 3.82 4.47
N SER A 4 21.70 4.41 4.38
CA SER A 4 21.89 5.78 3.88
C SER A 4 21.64 5.84 2.37
N ASP A 5 22.16 4.85 1.65
CA ASP A 5 21.92 4.67 0.21
C ASP A 5 20.44 4.47 -0.07
N ALA A 6 19.77 3.62 0.74
CA ALA A 6 18.34 3.35 0.62
C ALA A 6 17.49 4.60 0.87
N ALA A 7 17.80 5.38 1.92
CA ALA A 7 17.11 6.64 2.21
C ALA A 7 17.24 7.64 1.04
N THR A 8 18.46 7.75 0.50
CA THR A 8 18.75 8.61 -0.66
C THR A 8 17.98 8.15 -1.90
N ALA A 9 17.95 6.85 -2.17
CA ALA A 9 17.17 6.27 -3.25
C ALA A 9 15.66 6.55 -3.09
N CYS A 10 15.11 6.38 -1.89
CA CYS A 10 13.71 6.70 -1.58
C CYS A 10 13.40 8.18 -1.81
N SER A 11 14.28 9.08 -1.36
CA SER A 11 14.10 10.53 -1.59
C SER A 11 14.06 10.83 -3.09
N ARG A 12 15.04 10.33 -3.85
CA ARG A 12 15.11 10.55 -5.30
C ARG A 12 13.87 10.04 -6.03
N VAL A 13 13.35 8.87 -5.66
CA VAL A 13 12.11 8.33 -6.23
C VAL A 13 10.93 9.25 -5.92
N ARG A 14 10.76 9.69 -4.67
CA ARG A 14 9.66 10.59 -4.30
C ARG A 14 9.77 11.96 -4.97
N ASP A 15 10.97 12.51 -5.08
CA ASP A 15 11.21 13.81 -5.73
C ASP A 15 10.89 13.72 -7.23
N GLU A 16 11.31 12.64 -7.90
CA GLU A 16 11.00 12.39 -9.30
C GLU A 16 9.48 12.23 -9.52
N VAL A 17 8.80 11.44 -8.67
CA VAL A 17 7.34 11.25 -8.75
C VAL A 17 6.60 12.55 -8.45
N GLY A 18 7.02 13.32 -7.45
CA GLY A 18 6.42 14.62 -7.09
C GLY A 18 6.61 15.70 -8.17
N GLY A 19 7.62 15.56 -9.02
CA GLY A 19 7.77 16.36 -10.23
C GLY A 19 6.63 16.15 -11.24
N ALA A 20 6.10 14.93 -11.35
CA ALA A 20 5.04 14.58 -12.29
C ALA A 20 3.62 14.64 -11.70
N VAL A 21 3.49 14.30 -10.42
CA VAL A 21 2.22 14.18 -9.70
C VAL A 21 2.07 15.33 -8.72
N VAL A 22 0.94 16.05 -8.78
CA VAL A 22 0.59 17.00 -7.72
C VAL A 22 -0.10 16.22 -6.62
N ALA A 23 0.65 15.88 -5.57
CA ALA A 23 0.17 15.18 -4.39
C ALA A 23 1.04 15.54 -3.18
N ASP A 24 0.49 15.35 -1.99
CA ASP A 24 1.20 15.64 -0.76
C ASP A 24 2.40 14.72 -0.56
N ARG A 25 3.45 15.26 0.07
CA ARG A 25 4.66 14.49 0.42
C ARG A 25 4.34 13.27 1.27
N GLU A 26 3.36 13.40 2.16
CA GLU A 26 2.90 12.31 3.02
C GLU A 26 2.30 11.15 2.20
N PHE A 27 1.52 11.44 1.15
CA PHE A 27 1.01 10.40 0.25
C PHE A 27 2.14 9.66 -0.46
N LEU A 28 3.09 10.39 -1.04
CA LEU A 28 4.25 9.78 -1.72
C LEU A 28 5.09 8.95 -0.76
N GLU A 29 5.23 9.41 0.48
CA GLU A 29 5.92 8.67 1.52
C GLU A 29 5.17 7.40 1.94
N ARG A 30 3.85 7.44 2.13
CA ARG A 30 3.03 6.27 2.48
C ARG A 30 3.04 5.21 1.37
N VAL A 31 3.07 5.61 0.09
CA VAL A 31 3.25 4.66 -1.02
C VAL A 31 4.64 4.04 -0.99
N THR A 32 5.68 4.85 -0.78
CA THR A 32 7.07 4.39 -0.63
C THR A 32 7.22 3.41 0.54
N LEU A 33 6.55 3.70 1.66
CA LEU A 33 6.48 2.86 2.85
C LEU A 33 5.90 1.47 2.52
N GLY A 34 4.77 1.42 1.79
CA GLY A 34 4.17 0.17 1.35
C GLY A 34 5.12 -0.69 0.50
N ILE A 35 5.84 -0.05 -0.42
CA ILE A 35 6.83 -0.72 -1.28
C ILE A 35 7.97 -1.34 -0.44
N LEU A 36 8.55 -0.58 0.49
CA LEU A 36 9.65 -1.05 1.35
C LEU A 36 9.19 -2.14 2.34
N ALA A 37 7.99 -1.99 2.91
CA ALA A 37 7.40 -2.97 3.81
C ALA A 37 6.91 -4.25 3.09
N ARG A 38 7.17 -4.38 1.78
CA ARG A 38 6.73 -5.51 0.93
C ARG A 38 5.21 -5.73 0.99
N GLY A 39 4.48 -4.64 1.16
CA GLY A 39 3.04 -4.63 1.31
C GLY A 39 2.31 -4.04 0.11
N HIS A 40 1.01 -4.31 0.05
CA HIS A 40 0.11 -3.67 -0.90
C HIS A 40 -0.50 -2.39 -0.30
N VAL A 41 -0.86 -1.44 -1.16
CA VAL A 41 -1.42 -0.15 -0.77
C VAL A 41 -2.86 -0.05 -1.25
N LEU A 42 -3.77 0.38 -0.37
CA LEU A 42 -5.15 0.69 -0.69
C LEU A 42 -5.36 2.21 -0.69
N LEU A 43 -5.83 2.74 -1.82
CA LEU A 43 -6.14 4.14 -2.03
C LEU A 43 -7.65 4.37 -1.97
N GLU A 44 -8.13 4.92 -0.86
CA GLU A 44 -9.53 5.32 -0.72
C GLU A 44 -9.66 6.80 -1.06
N ASP A 45 -10.32 7.10 -2.18
CA ASP A 45 -10.38 8.47 -2.68
C ASP A 45 -11.51 8.65 -3.68
N VAL A 46 -11.88 9.90 -3.88
CA VAL A 46 -12.79 10.32 -4.95
C VAL A 46 -12.14 10.21 -6.34
N PRO A 47 -12.94 10.14 -7.43
CA PRO A 47 -12.42 10.11 -8.79
C PRO A 47 -11.62 11.37 -9.15
N GLY A 48 -10.64 11.21 -10.04
CA GLY A 48 -9.91 12.35 -10.63
C GLY A 48 -8.69 12.86 -9.84
N THR A 49 -8.31 12.23 -8.71
CA THR A 49 -7.17 12.64 -7.88
C THR A 49 -5.79 12.21 -8.41
N GLY A 50 -5.70 11.72 -9.65
CA GLY A 50 -4.42 11.38 -10.26
C GLY A 50 -3.82 10.02 -9.86
N LYS A 51 -4.58 9.13 -9.20
CA LYS A 51 -4.14 7.78 -8.76
C LYS A 51 -3.40 6.98 -9.82
N THR A 52 -3.94 6.96 -11.05
CA THR A 52 -3.31 6.26 -12.17
C THR A 52 -1.96 6.84 -12.55
N LEU A 53 -1.84 8.18 -12.53
CA LEU A 53 -0.57 8.85 -12.79
C LEU A 53 0.42 8.54 -11.67
N SER A 54 0.00 8.56 -10.41
CA SER A 54 0.84 8.21 -9.26
C SER A 54 1.40 6.80 -9.36
N ALA A 55 0.54 5.79 -9.55
CA ALA A 55 0.98 4.39 -9.65
C ALA A 55 1.95 4.16 -10.82
N ARG A 56 1.65 4.72 -11.99
CA ARG A 56 2.53 4.63 -13.17
C ARG A 56 3.85 5.36 -12.95
N SER A 57 3.83 6.50 -12.27
CA SER A 57 5.01 7.28 -11.93
C SER A 57 5.93 6.49 -11.01
N PHE A 58 5.40 5.87 -9.95
CA PHE A 58 6.18 4.99 -9.08
C PHE A 58 6.79 3.82 -9.87
N ALA A 59 6.01 3.13 -10.70
CA ALA A 59 6.51 2.04 -11.53
C ALA A 59 7.69 2.47 -12.42
N THR A 60 7.54 3.64 -13.07
CA THR A 60 8.56 4.19 -13.97
C THR A 60 9.82 4.59 -13.20
N ALA A 61 9.67 5.32 -12.08
CA ALA A 61 10.79 5.75 -11.24
C ALA A 61 11.56 4.55 -10.66
N LEU A 62 10.87 3.47 -10.32
CA LEU A 62 11.46 2.24 -9.81
C LEU A 62 12.01 1.33 -10.92
N GLY A 63 11.71 1.63 -12.18
CA GLY A 63 12.16 0.83 -13.32
C GLY A 63 11.51 -0.54 -13.38
N LEU A 64 10.21 -0.60 -13.07
CA LEU A 64 9.39 -1.80 -12.91
C LEU A 64 8.24 -1.81 -13.92
N GLU A 65 7.78 -3.00 -14.28
CA GLU A 65 6.67 -3.17 -15.22
C GLU A 65 5.34 -2.76 -14.59
N PHE A 66 4.58 -1.94 -15.32
CA PHE A 66 3.28 -1.43 -14.88
C PHE A 66 2.13 -2.09 -15.65
N SER A 67 1.12 -2.50 -14.91
CA SER A 67 -0.16 -2.94 -15.45
C SER A 67 -1.31 -2.25 -14.71
N ARG A 68 -2.40 -1.99 -15.43
CA ARG A 68 -3.63 -1.44 -14.86
C ARG A 68 -4.78 -2.39 -15.16
N ILE A 69 -5.51 -2.74 -14.12
CA ILE A 69 -6.74 -3.52 -14.18
C ILE A 69 -7.85 -2.61 -13.70
N GLN A 70 -8.82 -2.34 -14.58
CA GLN A 70 -10.05 -1.65 -14.20
C GLN A 70 -11.04 -2.71 -13.72
N PHE A 71 -11.45 -2.63 -12.46
CA PHE A 71 -12.45 -3.52 -11.92
C PHE A 71 -13.84 -3.05 -12.35
N THR A 72 -14.59 -3.96 -12.96
CA THR A 72 -15.95 -3.73 -13.46
C THR A 72 -16.87 -4.87 -13.00
N PRO A 73 -18.20 -4.67 -12.97
CA PRO A 73 -19.14 -5.70 -12.49
C PRO A 73 -19.11 -7.01 -13.29
N ASP A 74 -18.64 -6.96 -14.54
CA ASP A 74 -18.54 -8.08 -15.48
C ASP A 74 -17.15 -8.73 -15.54
N LEU A 75 -16.15 -8.16 -14.85
CA LEU A 75 -14.79 -8.68 -14.86
C LEU A 75 -14.73 -10.08 -14.22
N LEU A 76 -14.17 -11.06 -14.95
CA LEU A 76 -14.02 -12.42 -14.47
C LEU A 76 -12.66 -12.62 -13.77
N PRO A 77 -12.53 -13.61 -12.86
CA PRO A 77 -11.25 -13.97 -12.27
C PRO A 77 -10.14 -14.21 -13.30
N ALA A 78 -10.45 -14.93 -14.38
CA ALA A 78 -9.50 -15.25 -15.46
C ALA A 78 -9.00 -14.01 -16.21
N ASP A 79 -9.79 -12.92 -16.27
CA ASP A 79 -9.35 -11.66 -16.89
C ASP A 79 -8.28 -10.95 -16.05
N VAL A 80 -8.13 -11.32 -14.77
CA VAL A 80 -7.10 -10.84 -13.86
C VAL A 80 -5.89 -11.78 -13.87
N THR A 81 -6.16 -13.08 -13.70
CA THR A 81 -5.13 -14.10 -13.45
C THR A 81 -4.56 -14.72 -14.72
N GLY A 82 -5.23 -14.59 -15.86
CA GLY A 82 -4.86 -15.28 -17.09
C GLY A 82 -5.66 -16.57 -17.30
N THR A 83 -5.49 -17.13 -18.49
CA THR A 83 -6.24 -18.29 -18.98
C THR A 83 -5.38 -19.13 -19.91
N ASN A 84 -5.73 -20.40 -20.10
CA ASN A 84 -5.12 -21.23 -21.13
C ASN A 84 -5.81 -20.98 -22.47
N VAL A 85 -5.04 -20.61 -23.49
CA VAL A 85 -5.49 -20.34 -24.85
C VAL A 85 -5.00 -21.46 -25.76
N PHE A 86 -5.87 -21.94 -26.65
CA PHE A 86 -5.51 -22.96 -27.63
C PHE A 86 -4.64 -22.35 -28.74
N ASP A 87 -3.44 -22.90 -28.95
CA ASP A 87 -2.56 -22.56 -30.07
C ASP A 87 -2.84 -23.52 -31.23
N GLU A 88 -3.37 -22.98 -32.33
CA GLU A 88 -3.71 -23.75 -33.53
C GLU A 88 -2.47 -24.29 -34.27
N THR A 89 -1.28 -23.74 -34.01
CA THR A 89 -0.04 -24.10 -34.70
C THR A 89 0.48 -25.45 -34.26
N ASP A 90 0.41 -25.74 -32.95
CA ASP A 90 0.91 -26.97 -32.35
C ASP A 90 -0.20 -27.83 -31.70
N GLY A 91 -1.44 -27.35 -31.69
CA GLY A 91 -2.60 -28.06 -31.14
C GLY A 91 -2.56 -28.17 -29.62
N SER A 92 -1.83 -27.27 -28.94
CA SER A 92 -1.65 -27.28 -27.49
C SER A 92 -2.42 -26.14 -26.81
N PHE A 93 -2.59 -26.25 -25.49
CA PHE A 93 -3.06 -25.14 -24.67
C PHE A 93 -1.84 -24.45 -24.04
N ALA A 94 -1.69 -23.15 -24.27
CA ALA A 94 -0.64 -22.33 -23.71
C ALA A 94 -1.21 -21.31 -22.73
N PHE A 95 -0.54 -21.13 -21.60
CA PHE A 95 -0.93 -20.13 -20.61
C PHE A 95 -0.72 -18.72 -21.16
N ALA A 96 -1.80 -17.95 -21.26
CA ALA A 96 -1.78 -16.53 -21.52
C ALA A 96 -1.85 -15.77 -20.18
N PRO A 97 -0.75 -15.16 -19.72
CA PRO A 97 -0.72 -14.47 -18.43
C PRO A 97 -1.69 -13.29 -18.42
N GLY A 98 -2.44 -13.16 -17.33
CA GLY A 98 -3.30 -12.03 -17.10
C GLY A 98 -2.52 -10.75 -16.77
N PRO A 99 -3.20 -9.60 -16.70
CA PRO A 99 -2.59 -8.32 -16.40
C PRO A 99 -1.99 -8.24 -14.98
N ILE A 100 -2.23 -9.22 -14.11
CA ILE A 100 -1.57 -9.31 -12.80
C ILE A 100 -0.08 -9.68 -12.88
N PHE A 101 0.39 -10.23 -14.02
CA PHE A 101 1.79 -10.58 -14.24
C PHE A 101 2.64 -9.36 -14.62
N ALA A 102 2.64 -8.36 -13.74
CA ALA A 102 3.50 -7.18 -13.79
C ALA A 102 4.03 -6.87 -12.39
N ASN A 103 5.15 -6.17 -12.28
CA ASN A 103 5.69 -5.81 -10.96
C ASN A 103 4.74 -4.89 -10.17
N VAL A 104 4.08 -3.98 -10.89
CA VAL A 104 3.22 -2.93 -10.35
C VAL A 104 1.83 -3.05 -10.94
N VAL A 105 0.87 -3.46 -10.13
CA VAL A 105 -0.52 -3.59 -10.58
C VAL A 105 -1.38 -2.52 -9.93
N LEU A 106 -1.93 -1.63 -10.74
CA LEU A 106 -3.01 -0.74 -10.32
C LEU A 106 -4.35 -1.48 -10.47
N ALA A 107 -4.96 -1.87 -9.34
CA ALA A 107 -6.30 -2.44 -9.30
C ALA A 107 -7.32 -1.33 -9.03
N ASP A 108 -7.81 -0.71 -10.10
CA ASP A 108 -8.65 0.48 -10.03
C ASP A 108 -10.10 0.10 -9.74
N GLU A 109 -10.71 0.74 -8.75
CA GLU A 109 -12.10 0.54 -8.30
C GLU A 109 -12.40 -0.92 -7.91
N ILE A 110 -11.52 -1.53 -7.10
CA ILE A 110 -11.62 -2.95 -6.71
C ILE A 110 -13.00 -3.31 -6.12
N ASN A 111 -13.68 -2.35 -5.50
CA ASN A 111 -15.03 -2.52 -4.98
C ASN A 111 -16.12 -2.63 -6.06
N ARG A 112 -15.83 -2.47 -7.35
CA ARG A 112 -16.83 -2.62 -8.42
C ARG A 112 -16.95 -4.03 -9.00
N ALA A 113 -15.95 -4.88 -8.80
CA ALA A 113 -16.02 -6.27 -9.27
C ALA A 113 -16.69 -7.19 -8.25
N PRO A 114 -17.28 -8.32 -8.69
CA PRO A 114 -17.86 -9.31 -7.80
C PRO A 114 -16.83 -9.88 -6.81
N PRO A 115 -17.27 -10.39 -5.63
CA PRO A 115 -16.38 -10.94 -4.61
C PRO A 115 -15.43 -12.04 -5.11
N LYS A 116 -15.84 -12.83 -6.11
CA LYS A 116 -14.99 -13.89 -6.71
C LYS A 116 -13.78 -13.30 -7.44
N THR A 117 -13.95 -12.21 -8.17
CA THR A 117 -12.88 -11.54 -8.92
C THR A 117 -11.96 -10.77 -7.97
N GLN A 118 -12.52 -10.15 -6.93
CA GLN A 118 -11.73 -9.57 -5.83
C GLN A 118 -10.86 -10.64 -5.17
N ALA A 119 -11.44 -11.82 -4.84
CA ALA A 119 -10.71 -12.92 -4.21
C ALA A 119 -9.52 -13.40 -5.05
N ALA A 120 -9.65 -13.49 -6.37
CA ALA A 120 -8.57 -13.91 -7.26
C ALA A 120 -7.33 -12.97 -7.17
N LEU A 121 -7.55 -11.66 -7.16
CA LEU A 121 -6.46 -10.69 -6.94
C LEU A 121 -5.86 -10.82 -5.53
N LEU A 122 -6.71 -10.96 -4.51
CA LEU A 122 -6.31 -10.97 -3.10
C LEU A 122 -5.59 -12.26 -2.69
N GLU A 123 -5.90 -13.38 -3.36
CA GLU A 123 -5.17 -14.64 -3.25
C GLU A 123 -3.79 -14.52 -3.88
N ALA A 124 -3.70 -13.97 -5.09
CA ALA A 124 -2.44 -13.73 -5.78
C ALA A 124 -1.52 -12.76 -4.99
N MET A 125 -2.10 -11.75 -4.31
CA MET A 125 -1.39 -10.86 -3.38
C MET A 125 -0.78 -11.60 -2.18
N GLU A 126 -1.47 -12.61 -1.64
CA GLU A 126 -1.00 -13.35 -0.48
C GLU A 126 0.04 -14.42 -0.86
N GLU A 127 -0.22 -15.16 -1.93
CA GLU A 127 0.56 -16.34 -2.31
C GLU A 127 1.75 -15.99 -3.21
N GLY A 128 1.76 -14.82 -3.87
CA GLY A 128 2.80 -14.45 -4.82
C GLY A 128 2.81 -15.29 -6.10
N GLN A 129 1.74 -16.05 -6.34
CA GLN A 129 1.58 -16.97 -7.46
C GLN A 129 0.10 -17.12 -7.81
N VAL A 130 -0.17 -17.69 -8.99
CA VAL A 130 -1.50 -18.00 -9.49
C VAL A 130 -1.53 -19.45 -9.95
N THR A 131 -2.59 -20.19 -9.65
CA THR A 131 -2.80 -21.55 -10.19
C THR A 131 -3.94 -21.55 -11.20
N VAL A 132 -3.67 -21.98 -12.43
CA VAL A 132 -4.67 -22.11 -13.51
C VAL A 132 -4.61 -23.55 -14.04
N ASP A 133 -5.76 -24.22 -14.08
CA ASP A 133 -5.92 -25.62 -14.55
C ASP A 133 -4.94 -26.64 -13.92
N GLY A 134 -4.46 -26.37 -12.70
CA GLY A 134 -3.55 -27.24 -11.96
C GLY A 134 -2.07 -26.87 -12.08
N ASP A 135 -1.71 -25.92 -12.95
CA ASP A 135 -0.36 -25.41 -13.10
C ASP A 135 -0.18 -24.09 -12.35
N THR A 136 0.92 -23.99 -11.58
CA THR A 136 1.24 -22.81 -10.76
C THR A 136 2.26 -21.92 -11.46
N HIS A 137 1.90 -20.64 -11.60
CA HIS A 137 2.71 -19.60 -12.23
C HIS A 137 3.11 -18.54 -11.19
N GLN A 138 4.42 -18.31 -11.06
CA GLN A 138 4.96 -17.31 -10.13
C GLN A 138 4.76 -15.90 -10.66
N LEU A 139 4.38 -14.97 -9.78
CA LEU A 139 4.33 -13.56 -10.12
C LEU A 139 5.75 -12.95 -10.17
N PRO A 140 5.97 -11.85 -10.90
CA PRO A 140 7.26 -11.18 -10.96
C PRO A 140 7.73 -10.72 -9.56
N SER A 141 9.03 -10.83 -9.24
CA SER A 141 9.61 -10.16 -8.07
C SER A 141 10.33 -8.88 -8.50
N PRO A 142 10.08 -7.72 -7.86
CA PRO A 142 9.05 -7.49 -6.84
C PRO A 142 7.62 -7.48 -7.42
N PHE A 143 6.63 -7.95 -6.64
CA PHE A 143 5.20 -7.82 -6.95
C PHE A 143 4.53 -6.90 -5.92
N TYR A 144 3.82 -5.86 -6.38
CA TYR A 144 3.01 -5.02 -5.51
C TYR A 144 1.76 -4.52 -6.21
N VAL A 145 0.73 -4.30 -5.38
CA VAL A 145 -0.60 -3.87 -5.83
C VAL A 145 -0.91 -2.54 -5.17
N ILE A 146 -1.32 -1.59 -5.99
CA ILE A 146 -1.95 -0.36 -5.56
C ILE A 146 -3.41 -0.51 -5.94
N ALA A 147 -4.28 -0.81 -4.98
CA ALA A 147 -5.71 -0.89 -5.22
C ALA A 147 -6.37 0.45 -4.96
N THR A 148 -7.46 0.77 -5.66
CA THR A 148 -8.26 1.97 -5.40
C THR A 148 -9.69 1.59 -5.07
N GLN A 149 -10.32 2.35 -4.18
CA GLN A 149 -11.74 2.26 -3.88
C GLN A 149 -12.35 3.66 -3.87
N ASN A 150 -13.57 3.75 -4.39
CA ASN A 150 -14.38 4.95 -4.31
C ASN A 150 -15.42 4.77 -3.18
N PRO A 151 -15.32 5.53 -2.07
CA PRO A 151 -16.23 5.38 -0.94
C PRO A 151 -17.64 5.92 -1.21
N VAL A 152 -17.85 6.69 -2.27
CA VAL A 152 -19.12 7.41 -2.56
C VAL A 152 -20.05 6.61 -3.48
N GLU A 153 -19.60 5.49 -4.05
CA GLU A 153 -20.43 4.67 -4.95
C GLU A 153 -21.37 3.75 -4.16
N SER A 154 -22.63 4.15 -4.05
CA SER A 154 -23.68 3.40 -3.35
C SER A 154 -24.36 2.31 -4.21
N GLU A 155 -24.31 2.42 -5.54
CA GLU A 155 -24.96 1.48 -6.46
C GLU A 155 -23.94 0.58 -7.17
N GLY A 156 -24.05 -0.73 -6.98
CA GLY A 156 -23.22 -1.72 -7.67
C GLY A 156 -21.81 -1.94 -7.07
N ALA A 157 -21.51 -1.34 -5.92
CA ALA A 157 -20.27 -1.58 -5.18
C ALA A 157 -20.39 -2.78 -4.24
N PHE A 158 -19.38 -3.65 -4.28
CA PHE A 158 -19.12 -4.76 -3.38
C PHE A 158 -17.99 -4.35 -2.42
N PRO A 159 -18.29 -3.91 -1.20
CA PRO A 159 -17.25 -3.53 -0.24
C PRO A 159 -16.35 -4.72 0.07
N LEU A 160 -15.06 -4.44 0.30
CA LEU A 160 -14.14 -5.48 0.74
C LEU A 160 -14.47 -5.86 2.18
N PRO A 161 -14.65 -7.16 2.49
CA PRO A 161 -14.71 -7.63 3.86
C PRO A 161 -13.46 -7.23 4.65
N GLU A 162 -13.57 -7.10 5.96
CA GLU A 162 -12.50 -6.64 6.84
C GLU A 162 -11.30 -7.59 6.80
N ALA A 163 -11.56 -8.90 6.67
CA ALA A 163 -10.53 -9.91 6.46
C ALA A 163 -9.74 -9.72 5.14
N GLN A 164 -10.34 -9.07 4.13
CA GLN A 164 -9.66 -8.73 2.88
C GLN A 164 -8.88 -7.42 2.99
N LEU A 165 -9.42 -6.42 3.70
CA LEU A 165 -8.71 -5.18 3.99
C LEU A 165 -7.40 -5.42 4.76
N ASP A 166 -7.36 -6.44 5.62
CA ASP A 166 -6.14 -6.83 6.37
C ASP A 166 -4.95 -7.24 5.48
N ARG A 167 -5.19 -7.56 4.19
CA ARG A 167 -4.13 -7.87 3.21
C ARG A 167 -3.38 -6.62 2.73
N PHE A 168 -3.98 -5.44 2.84
CA PHE A 168 -3.33 -4.17 2.50
C PHE A 168 -2.51 -3.70 3.69
N THR A 169 -1.22 -3.45 3.48
CA THR A 169 -0.34 -3.01 4.56
C THR A 169 -0.64 -1.57 4.93
N ILE A 170 -0.82 -0.71 3.92
CA ILE A 170 -1.13 0.71 4.08
C ILE A 170 -2.49 1.00 3.43
N LYS A 171 -3.36 1.72 4.15
CA LYS A 171 -4.51 2.42 3.58
C LYS A 171 -4.24 3.92 3.65
N THR A 172 -4.43 4.62 2.54
CA THR A 172 -4.22 6.07 2.47
C THR A 172 -5.11 6.71 1.40
N SER A 173 -5.01 8.03 1.27
CA SER A 173 -5.71 8.87 0.30
C SER A 173 -4.73 9.91 -0.25
N ILE A 174 -4.88 10.27 -1.51
CA ILE A 174 -4.29 11.44 -2.15
C ILE A 174 -5.05 12.70 -1.73
N GLY A 175 -6.39 12.64 -1.68
CA GLY A 175 -7.24 13.82 -1.49
C GLY A 175 -7.23 14.76 -2.69
N TYR A 176 -7.95 15.88 -2.56
CA TYR A 176 -7.79 17.00 -3.49
C TYR A 176 -6.55 17.80 -3.11
N PRO A 177 -5.78 18.30 -4.09
CA PRO A 177 -4.69 19.21 -3.79
C PRO A 177 -5.23 20.48 -3.11
N ASP A 178 -4.38 21.13 -2.32
CA ASP A 178 -4.66 22.45 -1.81
C ASP A 178 -4.75 23.50 -2.94
N ALA A 179 -5.10 24.74 -2.58
CA ALA A 179 -5.27 25.81 -3.56
C ALA A 179 -4.01 26.05 -4.42
N ASP A 180 -2.82 25.92 -3.85
CA ASP A 180 -1.56 26.07 -4.58
C ASP A 180 -1.32 24.90 -5.53
N GLY A 181 -1.63 23.67 -5.11
CA GLY A 181 -1.60 22.48 -5.93
C GLY A 181 -2.62 22.50 -7.07
N GLU A 182 -3.83 23.00 -6.84
CA GLU A 182 -4.83 23.21 -7.90
C GLU A 182 -4.32 24.19 -8.96
N VAL A 183 -3.74 25.31 -8.54
CA VAL A 183 -3.13 26.28 -9.45
C VAL A 183 -1.98 25.66 -10.22
N GLU A 184 -1.14 24.84 -9.57
CA GLU A 184 -0.07 24.12 -10.23
C GLU A 184 -0.58 23.11 -11.28
N LEU A 185 -1.67 22.38 -10.99
CA LEU A 185 -2.33 21.53 -11.97
C LEU A 185 -2.78 22.34 -13.20
N LEU A 186 -3.36 23.52 -12.99
CA LEU A 186 -3.78 24.42 -14.07
C LEU A 186 -2.58 24.94 -14.86
N ARG A 187 -1.48 25.34 -14.20
CA ARG A 187 -0.23 25.76 -14.86
C ARG A 187 0.34 24.66 -15.74
N ARG A 188 0.44 23.43 -15.23
CA ARG A 188 0.89 22.25 -15.99
C ARG A 188 -0.04 21.95 -17.18
N ARG A 189 -1.36 22.10 -16.99
CA ARG A 189 -2.34 21.89 -18.06
C ARG A 189 -2.25 22.96 -19.15
N ALA A 190 -1.98 24.21 -18.78
CA ALA A 190 -1.77 25.32 -19.72
C ALA A 190 -0.47 25.17 -20.51
N GLY A 191 0.61 24.66 -19.89
CA GLY A 191 1.90 24.42 -20.53
C GLY A 191 2.03 23.10 -21.33
N ARG A 192 0.96 22.31 -21.46
CA ARG A 192 1.00 20.93 -22.03
C ARG A 192 1.46 20.83 -23.49
N VAL A 193 1.53 21.94 -24.22
CA VAL A 193 2.03 21.92 -25.61
C VAL A 193 3.54 21.63 -25.64
N GLU A 194 4.28 21.82 -24.54
CA GLU A 194 5.74 21.71 -24.53
C GLU A 194 6.29 20.44 -23.85
N ARG A 195 5.66 19.90 -22.79
CA ARG A 195 6.13 18.68 -22.09
C ARG A 195 4.96 17.93 -21.43
N SER A 196 4.71 16.69 -21.82
CA SER A 196 4.00 15.75 -20.93
C SER A 196 4.87 15.53 -19.69
N PRO A 197 4.32 15.50 -18.45
CA PRO A 197 5.10 15.12 -17.29
C PRO A 197 5.67 13.72 -17.53
N SER A 198 6.97 13.61 -17.73
CA SER A 198 7.67 12.35 -17.93
C SER A 198 8.49 12.08 -16.69
N VAL A 199 8.20 10.94 -16.05
CA VAL A 199 9.02 10.42 -14.95
C VAL A 199 10.19 9.68 -15.54
N GLY A 200 11.40 10.03 -15.12
CA GLY A 200 12.62 9.30 -15.41
C GLY A 200 12.76 8.05 -14.55
N ARG A 201 13.50 7.06 -15.05
CA ARG A 201 13.90 5.89 -14.27
C ARG A 201 14.97 6.30 -13.25
N VAL A 202 14.71 6.08 -11.96
CA VAL A 202 15.64 6.36 -10.85
C VAL A 202 16.38 5.09 -10.42
N LEU A 203 15.67 3.97 -10.35
CA LEU A 203 16.16 2.64 -9.98
C LEU A 203 15.86 1.61 -11.08
N ASP A 204 16.49 0.44 -10.98
CA ASP A 204 16.11 -0.75 -11.73
C ASP A 204 15.55 -1.85 -10.81
N ALA A 205 14.99 -2.91 -11.39
CA ALA A 205 14.35 -3.99 -10.64
C ALA A 205 15.30 -4.64 -9.62
N ALA A 206 16.58 -4.81 -9.97
CA ALA A 206 17.58 -5.38 -9.07
C ALA A 206 17.85 -4.45 -7.87
N ALA A 207 17.99 -3.15 -8.10
CA ALA A 207 18.15 -2.15 -7.05
C ALA A 207 16.90 -2.05 -6.16
N VAL A 208 15.69 -2.22 -6.71
CA VAL A 208 14.46 -2.29 -5.90
C VAL A 208 14.45 -3.52 -5.01
N ASP A 209 14.87 -4.67 -5.52
CA ASP A 209 14.97 -5.88 -4.70
C ASP A 209 16.00 -5.73 -3.58
N GLU A 210 17.13 -5.05 -3.82
CA GLU A 210 18.05 -4.67 -2.74
C GLU A 210 17.40 -3.72 -1.74
N LEU A 211 16.73 -2.67 -2.22
CA LEU A 211 16.06 -1.66 -1.40
C LEU A 211 15.05 -2.31 -0.44
N ARG A 212 14.27 -3.29 -0.92
CA ARG A 212 13.27 -4.04 -0.13
C ARG A 212 13.87 -5.01 0.88
N ARG A 213 15.19 -5.24 0.88
CA ARG A 213 15.90 -6.04 1.89
C ARG A 213 16.45 -5.19 3.03
N VAL A 214 16.66 -3.89 2.80
CA VAL A 214 17.24 -2.98 3.80
C VAL A 214 16.42 -2.88 5.10
N PRO A 215 15.07 -2.85 5.08
CA PRO A 215 14.28 -2.86 6.32
C PRO A 215 14.58 -4.06 7.25
N GLU A 216 15.05 -5.18 6.71
CA GLU A 216 15.40 -6.37 7.51
C GLU A 216 16.69 -6.18 8.33
N THR A 217 17.52 -5.19 7.99
CA THR A 217 18.76 -4.89 8.73
C THR A 217 18.55 -3.85 9.84
N VAL A 218 17.36 -3.24 9.92
CA VAL A 218 17.03 -2.22 10.92
C VAL A 218 16.81 -2.87 12.28
N ARG A 219 17.54 -2.37 13.29
CA ARG A 219 17.41 -2.82 14.67
C ARG A 219 16.11 -2.32 15.30
N VAL A 220 15.45 -3.20 16.05
CA VAL A 220 14.29 -2.87 16.87
C VAL A 220 14.54 -3.41 18.28
N ASP A 221 14.42 -2.54 19.27
CA ASP A 221 14.64 -2.89 20.67
C ASP A 221 13.41 -3.58 21.29
N ASP A 222 13.62 -4.41 22.31
CA ASP A 222 12.57 -5.24 22.92
C ASP A 222 11.45 -4.41 23.54
N ASP A 223 11.77 -3.21 24.01
CA ASP A 223 10.81 -2.23 24.54
C ASP A 223 9.87 -1.73 23.44
N LEU A 224 10.36 -1.51 22.22
CA LEU A 224 9.57 -1.14 21.05
C LEU A 224 8.71 -2.30 20.55
N LEU A 225 9.19 -3.54 20.63
CA LEU A 225 8.36 -4.73 20.36
C LEU A 225 7.17 -4.79 21.33
N THR A 226 7.45 -4.55 22.61
CA THR A 226 6.42 -4.50 23.67
C THR A 226 5.48 -3.32 23.48
N TYR A 227 5.98 -2.17 23.05
CA TYR A 227 5.18 -0.99 22.73
C TYR A 227 4.21 -1.25 21.57
N MET A 228 4.68 -1.81 20.46
CA MET A 228 3.84 -2.18 19.32
C MET A 228 2.76 -3.21 19.69
N ALA A 229 3.12 -4.23 20.49
CA ALA A 229 2.16 -5.20 21.00
C ALA A 229 1.14 -4.56 21.96
N SER A 230 1.56 -3.59 22.77
CA SER A 230 0.68 -2.82 23.66
C SER A 230 -0.31 -1.94 22.89
N ILE A 231 0.12 -1.29 21.81
CA ILE A 231 -0.77 -0.57 20.90
C ILE A 231 -1.85 -1.52 20.36
N ALA A 232 -1.44 -2.66 19.77
CA ALA A 232 -2.39 -3.62 19.22
C ALA A 232 -3.36 -4.14 20.29
N ARG A 233 -2.88 -4.46 21.50
CA ARG A 233 -3.73 -4.87 22.62
C ARG A 233 -4.71 -3.77 23.03
N ALA A 234 -4.25 -2.54 23.14
CA ALA A 234 -5.09 -1.41 23.51
C ALA A 234 -6.24 -1.19 22.52
N THR A 235 -6.04 -1.45 21.22
CA THR A 235 -7.16 -1.41 20.25
C THR A 235 -8.21 -2.50 20.50
N ARG A 236 -7.82 -3.68 20.99
CA ARG A 236 -8.75 -4.80 21.29
C ARG A 236 -9.53 -4.57 22.58
N GLU A 237 -9.01 -3.71 23.45
CA GLU A 237 -9.62 -3.34 24.74
C GLU A 237 -10.43 -2.04 24.64
N ASP A 238 -10.41 -1.34 23.51
CA ASP A 238 -11.19 -0.11 23.32
C ASP A 238 -12.67 -0.43 23.15
N ARG A 239 -13.53 0.17 23.98
CA ARG A 239 -14.99 -0.03 23.99
C ARG A 239 -15.69 0.30 22.66
N ARG A 240 -15.07 1.09 21.80
CA ARG A 240 -15.60 1.47 20.47
C ARG A 240 -15.32 0.38 19.43
N VAL A 241 -14.47 -0.59 19.74
CA VAL A 241 -13.96 -1.59 18.81
C VAL A 241 -14.55 -2.96 19.14
N ALA A 242 -15.22 -3.56 18.16
CA ALA A 242 -15.70 -4.94 18.23
C ALA A 242 -14.58 -5.96 17.93
N VAL A 243 -13.71 -5.63 16.96
CA VAL A 243 -12.54 -6.44 16.61
C VAL A 243 -11.34 -5.51 16.41
N GLY A 244 -10.35 -5.62 17.29
CA GLY A 244 -9.12 -4.82 17.23
C GLY A 244 -8.06 -5.41 16.29
N VAL A 245 -6.88 -4.79 16.28
CA VAL A 245 -5.76 -5.15 15.41
C VAL A 245 -5.40 -6.63 15.57
N SER A 246 -5.33 -7.37 14.47
CA SER A 246 -4.94 -8.79 14.44
C SER A 246 -3.44 -9.00 14.75
N PRO A 247 -2.98 -10.23 15.03
CA PRO A 247 -1.55 -10.53 15.08
C PRO A 247 -0.83 -10.15 13.78
N ARG A 248 -1.47 -10.35 12.63
CA ARG A 248 -0.96 -9.90 11.33
C ARG A 248 -0.79 -8.39 11.28
N GLY A 249 -1.79 -7.62 11.73
CA GLY A 249 -1.68 -6.16 11.81
C GLY A 249 -0.55 -5.69 12.73
N THR A 250 -0.23 -6.44 13.79
CA THR A 250 0.92 -6.16 14.66
C THR A 250 2.24 -6.38 13.92
N GLN A 251 2.35 -7.45 13.12
CA GLN A 251 3.52 -7.71 12.26
C GLN A 251 3.67 -6.62 11.19
N ARG A 252 2.55 -6.18 10.58
CA ARG A 252 2.57 -5.08 9.61
C ARG A 252 3.07 -3.77 10.21
N LEU A 253 2.68 -3.45 11.46
CA LEU A 253 3.19 -2.28 12.17
C LEU A 253 4.71 -2.36 12.37
N PHE A 254 5.23 -3.54 12.71
CA PHE A 254 6.67 -3.76 12.85
C PHE A 254 7.42 -3.60 11.52
N GLU A 255 6.89 -4.17 10.44
CA GLU A 255 7.46 -4.03 9.09
C GLU A 255 7.46 -2.57 8.62
N THR A 256 6.35 -1.85 8.81
CA THR A 256 6.24 -0.44 8.40
C THR A 256 7.09 0.46 9.29
N ALA A 257 7.24 0.19 10.58
CA ALA A 257 8.14 0.95 11.46
C ALA A 257 9.62 0.83 11.01
N ARG A 258 10.07 -0.38 10.63
CA ARG A 258 11.41 -0.58 10.06
C ARG A 258 11.59 0.16 8.73
N ALA A 259 10.61 0.08 7.84
CA ALA A 259 10.63 0.83 6.58
C ALA A 259 10.66 2.35 6.80
N ALA A 260 9.93 2.86 7.79
CA ALA A 260 9.94 4.27 8.17
C ALA A 260 11.33 4.72 8.67
N ALA A 261 12.02 3.90 9.45
CA ALA A 261 13.40 4.18 9.87
C ALA A 261 14.36 4.24 8.67
N VAL A 262 14.24 3.32 7.70
CA VAL A 262 15.03 3.36 6.45
C VAL A 262 14.78 4.64 5.69
N ILE A 263 13.52 5.04 5.51
CA ILE A 263 13.15 6.28 4.83
C ILE A 263 13.76 7.51 5.52
N ALA A 264 13.87 7.47 6.86
CA ALA A 264 14.51 8.50 7.68
C ALA A 264 16.05 8.40 7.73
N GLY A 265 16.67 7.42 7.06
CA GLY A 265 18.12 7.22 7.07
C GLY A 265 18.67 6.66 8.38
N ARG A 266 17.83 6.00 9.20
CA ARG A 266 18.21 5.44 10.51
C ARG A 266 18.23 3.91 10.48
N ALA A 267 19.28 3.33 11.04
CA ALA A 267 19.45 1.88 11.18
C ALA A 267 18.76 1.29 12.42
N PHE A 268 17.90 2.06 13.09
CA PHE A 268 17.11 1.63 14.24
C PHE A 268 15.76 2.33 14.26
N VAL A 269 14.74 1.65 14.77
CA VAL A 269 13.39 2.19 14.96
C VAL A 269 13.33 3.08 16.21
N THR A 270 12.53 4.13 16.14
CA THR A 270 12.19 5.01 17.26
C THR A 270 10.68 4.94 17.56
N PRO A 271 10.21 5.36 18.74
CA PRO A 271 8.79 5.44 19.00
C PRO A 271 8.02 6.33 18.01
N ASP A 272 8.66 7.40 17.53
CA ASP A 272 8.05 8.30 16.56
C ASP A 272 7.80 7.62 15.21
N ASP A 273 8.65 6.68 14.79
CA ASP A 273 8.39 5.86 13.59
C ASP A 273 7.11 5.06 13.77
N VAL A 274 6.97 4.37 14.90
CA VAL A 274 5.81 3.55 15.22
C VAL A 274 4.54 4.39 15.21
N LYS A 275 4.54 5.54 15.88
CA LYS A 275 3.40 6.46 15.92
C LYS A 275 3.02 6.94 14.52
N ARG A 276 4.01 7.36 13.74
CA ARG A 276 3.82 7.91 12.38
C ARG A 276 3.19 6.90 11.42
N VAL A 277 3.52 5.61 11.54
CA VAL A 277 2.98 4.57 10.66
C VAL A 277 1.73 3.90 11.21
N ALA A 278 1.39 4.09 12.49
CA ALA A 278 0.30 3.38 13.15
C ALA A 278 -1.06 3.64 12.52
N GLU A 279 -1.44 4.90 12.26
CA GLU A 279 -2.72 5.23 11.63
C GLU A 279 -2.89 4.60 10.24
N PRO A 280 -2.00 4.86 9.25
CA PRO A 280 -2.14 4.28 7.90
C PRO A 280 -1.96 2.75 7.87
N THR A 281 -1.35 2.16 8.91
CA THR A 281 -1.20 0.71 9.04
C THR A 281 -2.34 0.07 9.82
N LEU A 282 -3.00 0.70 10.79
CA LEU A 282 -3.89 -0.01 11.71
C LEU A 282 -5.36 0.36 11.57
N ALA A 283 -5.69 1.57 11.12
CA ALA A 283 -7.05 2.09 11.16
C ALA A 283 -8.05 1.19 10.40
N HIS A 284 -7.69 0.74 9.19
CA HIS A 284 -8.54 -0.12 8.35
C HIS A 284 -8.65 -1.57 8.81
N ARG A 285 -7.99 -1.93 9.91
CA ARG A 285 -8.06 -3.26 10.54
C ARG A 285 -8.99 -3.29 11.75
N LEU A 286 -9.54 -2.13 12.14
CA LEU A 286 -10.48 -2.03 13.24
C LEU A 286 -11.91 -2.24 12.73
N VAL A 287 -12.65 -3.10 13.44
CA VAL A 287 -14.10 -3.22 13.28
C VAL A 287 -14.76 -2.54 14.45
N LEU A 288 -15.58 -1.52 14.18
CA LEU A 288 -16.26 -0.76 15.22
C LEU A 288 -17.47 -1.52 15.77
N THR A 289 -17.86 -1.21 17.01
CA THR A 289 -19.14 -1.67 17.55
C THR A 289 -20.31 -0.98 16.83
N PRO A 290 -21.51 -1.58 16.81
CA PRO A 290 -22.68 -0.94 16.19
C PRO A 290 -22.96 0.46 16.75
N ASP A 291 -22.82 0.63 18.06
CA ASP A 291 -23.01 1.94 18.70
C ASP A 291 -21.97 2.96 18.23
N ALA A 292 -20.69 2.57 18.12
CA ALA A 292 -19.64 3.47 17.63
C ALA A 292 -19.87 3.84 16.15
N ALA A 293 -20.28 2.88 15.32
CA ALA A 293 -20.61 3.12 13.92
C ALA A 293 -21.80 4.08 13.75
N VAL A 294 -22.86 3.95 14.56
CA VAL A 294 -24.02 4.86 14.55
C VAL A 294 -23.65 6.28 15.00
N ASN A 295 -22.62 6.42 15.84
CA ASN A 295 -22.10 7.72 16.27
C ASN A 295 -21.01 8.28 15.34
N ASP A 296 -20.87 7.73 14.13
CA ASP A 296 -19.90 8.17 13.11
C ASP A 296 -18.45 8.25 13.64
N VAL A 297 -18.07 7.32 14.53
CA VAL A 297 -16.69 7.24 15.03
C VAL A 297 -15.75 6.86 13.89
N ASP A 298 -14.66 7.63 13.70
CA ASP A 298 -13.59 7.24 12.78
C ASP A 298 -12.60 6.30 13.48
N THR A 299 -12.24 5.20 12.82
CA THR A 299 -11.15 4.30 13.22
C THR A 299 -9.81 5.01 13.41
N ARG A 300 -9.54 6.09 12.66
CA ARG A 300 -8.33 6.92 12.80
C ARG A 300 -8.27 7.60 14.17
N ASP A 301 -9.40 8.09 14.66
CA ASP A 301 -9.50 8.71 16.00
C ASP A 301 -9.31 7.69 17.12
N VAL A 302 -9.75 6.44 16.90
CA VAL A 302 -9.48 5.34 17.83
C VAL A 302 -7.98 5.09 17.93
N ILE A 303 -7.27 5.00 16.80
CA ILE A 303 -5.81 4.82 16.79
C ILE A 303 -5.12 6.00 17.48
N ALA A 304 -5.49 7.24 17.17
CA ALA A 304 -4.93 8.43 17.82
C ALA A 304 -5.10 8.37 19.35
N THR A 305 -6.31 8.05 19.83
CA THR A 305 -6.60 7.88 21.26
C THR A 305 -5.72 6.80 21.90
N VAL A 306 -5.53 5.68 21.20
CA VAL A 306 -4.69 4.59 21.68
C VAL A 306 -3.23 5.01 21.77
N LEU A 307 -2.69 5.71 20.78
CA LEU A 307 -1.31 6.21 20.77
C LEU A 307 -1.04 7.22 21.88
N ASP A 308 -2.03 8.03 22.25
CA ASP A 308 -1.93 8.97 23.39
C ASP A 308 -1.98 8.26 24.74
N ARG A 309 -2.70 7.13 24.84
CA ARG A 309 -2.87 6.38 26.08
C ARG A 309 -1.70 5.44 26.39
N VAL A 310 -1.15 4.80 25.36
CA VAL A 310 -0.08 3.80 25.54
C VAL A 310 1.24 4.52 25.79
N ALA A 311 1.82 4.33 26.98
CA ALA A 311 3.08 4.94 27.35
C ALA A 311 4.19 4.55 26.36
N VAL A 312 4.92 5.56 25.91
CA VAL A 312 6.11 5.39 25.08
C VAL A 312 7.24 4.86 25.96
N PRO A 313 8.05 3.87 25.50
CA PRO A 313 9.22 3.43 26.24
C PRO A 313 10.16 4.59 26.53
N THR A 314 10.59 4.71 27.78
CA THR A 314 11.69 5.59 28.18
C THR A 314 12.97 4.78 28.15
N VAL A 315 14.07 5.38 27.70
CA VAL A 315 15.39 4.79 27.89
C VAL A 315 15.65 4.81 29.40
N ASP A 316 15.58 3.67 30.06
CA ASP A 316 16.04 3.57 31.45
C ASP A 316 17.54 3.88 31.45
N GLU A 317 17.94 4.88 32.25
CA GLU A 317 19.36 5.11 32.51
C GLU A 317 19.97 3.81 33.06
N PRO A 318 21.14 3.37 32.57
CA PRO A 318 21.76 2.17 33.12
C PRO A 318 21.98 2.40 34.62
N GLU A 319 21.43 1.50 35.45
CA GLU A 319 21.70 1.50 36.89
C GLU A 319 23.22 1.52 37.10
N VAL A 320 23.70 2.61 37.71
CA VAL A 320 25.12 2.89 38.01
C VAL A 320 25.61 1.99 39.14
#